data_AF-A0A357LWS2-F1
#
_entry.id   AF-A0A357LWS2-F1
#
_cell.length_a   1.000
_cell.length_b   1.000
_cell.length_c   1.000
_cell.angle_alpha   90.00
_cell.angle_beta   90.00
_cell.angle_gamma   90.00
#
_symmetry.space_group_name_H-M   'P 1'
#
loop_
_entity.id
_entity.type
_entity.pdbx_description
1 polymer ?
#
loop_
_entity_poly.entity_id
_entity_poly.type
_entity_poly.pdbx_seq_one_letter_code
_entity_poly.pdbx_strand_id
1 'polypeptide(L)' 'MLRAYRVEHILVYADRGTEAKILAAPKLRPTEEWREDVAAWVALRAERAPEMDDKVDPAAVEPYIAG' A
#
# COMPACT_ATOMS: atom_id res chain seq x y z
N MET A 1 -12.58 0.41 7.67
CA MET A 1 -12.06 1.73 8.08
C MET A 1 -10.61 1.73 7.69
N LEU A 2 -10.24 2.66 6.81
CA LEU A 2 -8.90 2.74 6.25
C LEU A 2 -7.87 2.96 7.36
N ARG A 3 -6.72 2.32 7.19
CA ARG A 3 -5.58 2.34 8.10
C ARG A 3 -4.33 2.61 7.29
N ALA A 4 -3.37 3.28 7.90
CA ALA A 4 -2.08 3.52 7.28
C ALA A 4 -1.23 2.24 7.24
N TYR A 5 -0.71 1.99 6.05
CA TYR A 5 0.28 0.97 5.76
C TYR A 5 1.44 1.61 5.01
N ARG A 6 2.67 1.22 5.37
CA ARG A 6 3.89 1.58 4.64
C ARG A 6 4.29 0.39 3.78
N VAL A 7 4.44 0.63 2.48
CA VAL A 7 4.99 -0.33 1.51
C VAL A 7 6.26 0.27 0.95
N GLU A 8 7.41 -0.21 1.45
CA GLU A 8 8.70 0.45 1.28
C GLU A 8 8.64 1.95 1.66
N HIS A 9 8.73 2.86 0.68
CA HIS A 9 8.68 4.30 0.87
C HIS A 9 7.30 4.91 0.59
N ILE A 10 6.31 4.10 0.20
CA ILE A 10 4.95 4.56 -0.14
C ILE A 10 4.04 4.39 1.07
N LEU A 11 3.33 5.46 1.43
CA LEU A 11 2.24 5.41 2.40
C LEU A 11 0.92 5.13 1.69
N VAL A 12 0.19 4.13 2.17
CA VAL A 12 -1.09 3.69 1.61
C VAL A 12 -2.12 3.58 2.71
N TYR A 13 -3.30 4.12 2.47
CA TYR A 13 -4.45 3.97 3.35
C TYR A 13 -5.36 2.88 2.78
N ALA A 14 -5.54 1.79 3.51
CA ALA A 14 -6.30 0.62 3.08
C ALA A 14 -6.94 -0.10 4.27
N ASP A 15 -7.91 -0.99 4.04
CA ASP A 15 -8.50 -1.79 5.12
C ASP A 15 -7.54 -2.89 5.62
N ARG A 16 -6.65 -3.38 4.76
CA ARG A 16 -5.65 -4.41 5.08
C ARG A 16 -4.36 -4.27 4.27
N GLY A 17 -3.28 -4.86 4.79
CA GLY A 17 -1.96 -4.78 4.18
C GLY A 17 -1.88 -5.34 2.75
N THR A 18 -2.67 -6.38 2.42
CA THR A 18 -2.71 -6.93 1.07
C THR A 18 -3.22 -5.91 0.04
N GLU A 19 -4.25 -5.13 0.38
CA GLU A 19 -4.76 -4.07 -0.50
C GLU A 19 -3.76 -2.92 -0.63
N ALA A 20 -3.14 -2.53 0.48
CA ALA A 20 -2.08 -1.53 0.47
C ALA A 20 -0.94 -1.92 -0.49
N LYS A 21 -0.53 -3.20 -0.43
CA LYS A 21 0.49 -3.77 -1.30
C LYS A 21 0.08 -3.78 -2.77
N ILE A 22 -1.14 -4.24 -3.09
CA ILE A 22 -1.68 -4.24 -4.46
C ILE A 22 -1.66 -2.83 -5.04
N LEU A 23 -2.04 -1.84 -4.25
CA LEU A 23 -2.12 -0.46 -4.70
C LEU A 23 -0.73 0.17 -4.91
N ALA A 24 0.23 -0.10 -4.00
CA ALA A 24 1.59 0.43 -4.10
C ALA A 24 2.45 -0.25 -5.18
N ALA A 25 2.22 -1.53 -5.47
CA ALA A 25 3.13 -2.31 -6.29
C ALA A 25 3.36 -1.77 -7.71
N PRO A 26 2.35 -1.25 -8.46
CA PRO A 26 2.59 -0.61 -9.74
C PRO A 26 3.49 0.64 -9.69
N LYS A 27 3.55 1.35 -8.55
CA LYS A 27 4.44 2.50 -8.36
C LYS A 27 5.88 2.07 -8.05
N LEU A 28 6.06 0.97 -7.32
CA LEU A 28 7.37 0.44 -6.94
C LEU A 28 8.01 -0.39 -8.07
N ARG A 29 7.17 -1.07 -8.84
CA ARG A 29 7.55 -1.92 -9.97
C ARG A 29 6.60 -1.54 -11.13
N PRO A 30 7.04 -0.74 -12.11
CA PRO A 30 6.14 -0.27 -13.16
C PRO A 30 5.98 -1.25 -14.34
N THR A 31 6.86 -2.25 -14.49
CA THR A 31 6.91 -3.18 -15.64
C THR A 31 6.01 -4.40 -15.48
N GLU A 32 5.01 -4.64 -16.34
CA GLU A 32 4.01 -5.72 -16.14
C GLU A 32 4.57 -7.12 -15.78
N GLU A 33 5.78 -7.46 -16.23
CA GLU A 33 6.52 -8.68 -15.88
C GLU A 33 6.71 -8.91 -14.37
N TRP A 34 6.72 -7.85 -13.54
CA TRP A 34 6.90 -8.00 -12.09
C TRP A 34 5.73 -8.75 -11.43
N ARG A 35 4.54 -8.74 -12.05
CA ARG A 35 3.36 -9.42 -11.51
C ARG A 35 3.51 -10.93 -11.51
N GLU A 36 4.36 -11.46 -12.40
CA GLU A 36 4.68 -12.87 -12.52
C GLU A 36 5.87 -13.27 -11.61
N ASP A 37 6.64 -12.29 -11.14
CA ASP A 37 7.73 -12.49 -10.19
C ASP A 37 7.20 -12.59 -8.75
N VAL A 38 6.87 -13.82 -8.35
CA VAL A 38 6.40 -14.14 -7.00
C VAL A 38 7.39 -13.70 -5.93
N ALA A 39 8.70 -13.75 -6.18
CA ALA A 39 9.71 -13.36 -5.21
C ALA A 39 9.72 -11.84 -5.01
N ALA A 40 9.68 -11.06 -6.10
CA ALA A 40 9.55 -9.62 -6.05
C ALA A 40 8.22 -9.18 -5.42
N TRP A 41 7.12 -9.89 -5.72
CA TRP A 41 5.84 -9.67 -5.05
C TRP A 41 5.97 -9.93 -3.56
N VAL A 42 6.46 -11.09 -3.12
CA VAL A 42 6.60 -11.43 -1.68
C VAL A 42 7.50 -10.45 -0.94
N ALA A 43 8.54 -9.92 -1.59
CA ALA A 43 9.44 -8.92 -1.01
C ALA A 43 8.72 -7.61 -0.64
N LEU A 44 7.67 -7.23 -1.37
CA LEU A 44 6.82 -6.09 -1.01
C LEU A 44 6.02 -6.43 0.25
N ARG A 45 6.44 -5.85 1.38
CA ARG A 45 5.73 -5.95 2.66
C ARG A 45 4.93 -4.68 2.90
N ALA A 46 3.67 -4.85 3.31
CA ALA A 46 2.86 -3.78 3.84
C ALA A 46 2.93 -3.83 5.37
N GLU A 47 3.63 -2.86 5.96
CA GLU A 47 3.78 -2.72 7.40
C GLU A 47 2.73 -1.76 7.94
N ARG A 48 2.14 -2.04 9.11
CA ARG A 48 1.23 -1.09 9.74
C ARG A 48 2.01 0.14 10.18
N ALA A 49 1.49 1.32 9.84
CA ALA A 49 2.03 2.61 10.26
C ALA A 49 0.97 3.36 11.11
N PRO A 50 0.61 2.86 12.31
CA PRO A 50 -0.46 3.44 13.12
C PRO A 50 -0.21 4.90 13.50
N GLU A 51 1.04 5.35 13.49
CA GLU A 51 1.43 6.74 13.68
C GLU A 51 0.95 7.71 12.59
N MET A 52 0.35 7.19 11.52
CA MET A 52 -0.20 7.95 10.39
C MET A 52 -1.72 7.74 10.22
N ASP A 53 -2.38 6.96 11.10
CA ASP A 53 -3.82 6.69 11.01
C ASP A 53 -4.67 7.96 11.21
N ASP A 54 -4.16 8.94 11.95
CA ASP A 54 -4.79 10.25 12.17
C ASP A 54 -4.85 11.13 10.91
N LYS A 55 -4.03 10.81 9.91
CA LYS A 55 -3.94 11.51 8.63
C LYS A 55 -4.82 10.91 7.54
N VAL A 56 -5.60 9.87 7.87
CA VAL A 56 -6.62 9.33 6.95
C VAL A 56 -7.61 10.44 6.60
N ASP A 57 -7.78 10.71 5.31
CA ASP A 57 -8.89 11.50 4.79
C ASP A 57 -10.23 10.90 5.28
N PRO A 58 -11.01 11.63 6.11
CA PRO A 58 -12.27 11.12 6.65
C PRO A 58 -13.36 10.95 5.59
N ALA A 59 -13.22 11.57 4.41
CA ALA A 59 -14.15 11.41 3.29
C ALA A 59 -13.79 10.22 2.38
N ALA A 60 -12.59 9.63 2.53
CA ALA A 60 -12.16 8.53 1.71
C ALA A 60 -12.87 7.22 2.10
N VAL A 61 -13.52 6.62 1.10
CA VAL A 61 -14.24 5.34 1.25
C VAL A 61 -13.53 4.17 0.55
N GLU A 62 -12.52 4.47 -0.27
CA GLU A 62 -11.72 3.48 -1.00
C GLU A 62 -10.23 3.60 -0.65
N PRO A 63 -9.44 2.52 -0.77
CA PRO A 63 -8.00 2.59 -0.54
C PRO A 63 -7.28 3.55 -1.48
N TYR A 64 -6.30 4.31 -0.96
CA TYR A 64 -5.56 5.31 -1.73
C TYR A 64 -4.10 5.43 -1.29
N ILE A 65 -3.25 5.90 -2.20
CA ILE A 65 -1.85 6.23 -1.92
C ILE A 65 -1.79 7.69 -1.45
N ALA A 66 -1.15 7.93 -0.31
CA ALA A 66 -0.87 9.28 0.15
C ALA A 66 0.21 9.92 -0.74
N GLY A 67 -0.04 11.16 -1.18
CA GLY A 67 0.90 11.96 -1.97
C GLY A 67 1.93 12.70 -1.10
#